data_AF-A0A383AQ15-F1
#
_entry.id   AF-A0A383AQ15-F1
#
_cell.length_a   1.000
_cell.length_b   1.000
_cell.length_c   1.000
_cell.angle_alpha   90.00
_cell.angle_beta   90.00
_cell.angle_gamma   90.00
#
_symmetry.space_group_name_H-M   'P 1'
#
loop_
_entity.id
_entity.type
_entity.pdbx_description
1 polymer ?
#
loop_
_entity_poly.entity_id
_entity_poly.type
_entity_poly.pdbx_seq_one_letter_code
_entity_poly.pdbx_strand_id
1 'polypeptide(L)' 'MPINIIDRYIIRELSKIFLITVGALTSVLYLDKFLFITENIVSRGVSLLEVFLIMTYISPSYLSLTIPIGVLVS' A
#
# COMPACT_ATOMS: atom_id res chain seq x y z
N MET A 1 12.93 14.43 -27.03
CA MET A 1 12.30 13.28 -27.72
C MET A 1 10.82 13.31 -27.38
N PRO A 2 9.89 13.40 -28.34
CA PRO A 2 8.47 13.36 -28.02
C PRO A 2 8.16 11.98 -27.42
N ILE A 3 7.32 11.95 -26.38
CA ILE A 3 6.78 10.70 -25.82
C ILE A 3 6.11 9.95 -26.96
N ASN A 4 6.67 8.79 -27.33
CA ASN A 4 6.09 7.98 -28.36
C ASN A 4 4.81 7.35 -27.83
N ILE A 5 3.86 7.08 -28.72
CA ILE A 5 2.57 6.45 -28.38
C ILE A 5 2.80 5.12 -27.65
N ILE A 6 3.88 4.41 -28.00
CA ILE A 6 4.32 3.16 -27.39
C ILE A 6 4.74 3.36 -25.92
N ASP A 7 5.54 4.40 -25.62
CA ASP A 7 6.00 4.68 -24.25
C ASP A 7 4.80 4.92 -23.31
N ARG A 8 3.81 5.69 -23.79
CA ARG A 8 2.55 5.93 -23.06
C ARG A 8 1.76 4.64 -22.84
N TYR A 9 1.73 3.75 -23.83
CA TYR A 9 1.03 2.48 -23.72
C TYR A 9 1.69 1.55 -22.70
N ILE A 10 3.02 1.42 -22.75
CA ILE A 10 3.80 0.60 -21.81
C ILE A 10 3.60 1.10 -20.38
N ILE A 11 3.75 2.41 -20.14
CA ILE A 11 3.53 3.00 -18.81
C ILE A 11 2.09 2.74 -18.33
N ARG A 12 1.10 2.86 -19.23
CA ARG A 12 -0.30 2.60 -18.89
C ARG A 12 -0.50 1.15 -18.47
N GLU A 13 0.04 0.17 -19.19
CA GLU A 13 -0.15 -1.23 -18.81
C GLU A 13 0.64 -1.63 -17.57
N LEU A 14 1.90 -1.20 -17.45
CA LEU A 14 2.70 -1.41 -16.23
C LEU A 14 2.00 -0.80 -15.01
N SER A 15 1.45 0.41 -15.13
CA SER A 15 0.76 1.07 -14.02
C SER A 15 -0.46 0.29 -13.51
N LYS A 16 -1.18 -0.46 -14.37
CA LYS A 16 -2.32 -1.27 -13.93
C LYS A 16 -1.88 -2.43 -13.05
N ILE A 17 -0.87 -3.19 -13.50
CA ILE A 17 -0.35 -4.34 -12.75
C ILE A 17 0.33 -3.85 -11.47
N PHE A 18 1.13 -2.79 -11.56
CA PHE A 18 1.78 -2.15 -10.42
C PHE A 18 0.79 -1.78 -9.32
N LEU A 19 -0.32 -1.09 -9.66
CA LEU A 19 -1.31 -0.68 -8.67
C LEU A 19 -2.00 -1.88 -7.99
N ILE A 20 -2.29 -2.94 -8.75
CA ILE A 20 -2.88 -4.17 -8.19
C ILE A 20 -1.90 -4.83 -7.22
N THR A 21 -0.63 -4.98 -7.62
CA THR A 21 0.40 -5.60 -6.80
C THR A 21 0.67 -4.81 -5.52
N VAL A 22 0.90 -3.49 -5.64
CA VAL A 22 1.12 -2.61 -4.47
C VAL A 22 -0.10 -2.63 -3.55
N GLY A 23 -1.31 -2.54 -4.10
CA GLY A 23 -2.55 -2.55 -3.33
C GLY A 23 -2.76 -3.87 -2.57
N ALA A 24 -2.54 -5.00 -3.25
CA ALA A 24 -2.66 -6.33 -2.65
C ALA A 24 -1.62 -6.55 -1.54
N LEU A 25 -0.35 -6.28 -1.82
CA LEU A 25 0.73 -6.47 -0.84
C LEU A 25 0.56 -5.56 0.37
N THR A 26 0.21 -4.29 0.16
CA THR A 26 -0.01 -3.35 1.27
C THR A 26 -1.19 -3.81 2.13
N SER A 27 -2.27 -4.32 1.52
CA SER A 27 -3.40 -4.90 2.25
C SER A 27 -3.01 -6.11 3.09
N VAL A 28 -2.17 -7.00 2.56
CA VAL A 28 -1.62 -8.14 3.30
C VAL A 28 -0.82 -7.68 4.53
N LEU A 29 0.03 -6.65 4.38
CA LEU A 29 0.80 -6.07 5.49
C LEU A 29 -0.07 -5.38 6.56
N TYR A 30 -1.26 -4.88 6.19
CA TYR A 30 -2.23 -4.39 7.15
C TYR A 30 -2.91 -5.49 7.94
N LEU A 31 -3.22 -6.62 7.29
CA LEU A 31 -3.82 -7.78 7.96
C LEU A 31 -2.89 -8.35 9.05
N ASP A 32 -1.57 -8.34 8.82
CA ASP A 32 -0.58 -8.72 9.83
C ASP A 32 -0.69 -7.89 11.12
N LYS A 33 -0.93 -6.58 11.01
CA LYS A 33 -1.13 -5.67 12.17
C LYS A 33 -2.54 -5.64 12.74
N PHE A 34 -3.48 -6.38 12.17
CA PHE A 34 -4.88 -6.31 12.59
C PHE A 34 -5.07 -6.68 14.08
N LEU A 35 -4.38 -7.72 14.55
CA LEU A 35 -4.43 -8.15 15.94
C LEU A 35 -3.88 -7.08 16.90
N PHE A 36 -2.74 -6.48 16.55
CA PHE A 36 -2.13 -5.40 17.34
C PHE A 36 -3.03 -4.16 17.42
N ILE A 37 -3.66 -3.79 16.31
CA ILE A 37 -4.60 -2.66 16.28
C ILE A 37 -5.82 -2.96 17.16
N THR A 38 -6.37 -4.17 17.07
CA THR A 38 -7.53 -4.60 17.87
C THR A 38 -7.21 -4.59 19.36
N GLU A 39 -6.04 -5.06 19.75
CA GLU A 39 -5.59 -5.04 21.14
C GLU A 39 -5.43 -3.60 21.66
N ASN A 40 -4.90 -2.67 20.85
CA ASN A 40 -4.84 -1.26 21.24
C ASN A 40 -6.23 -0.63 21.38
N ILE A 41 -7.19 -0.95 20.51
CA ILE A 41 -8.58 -0.46 20.62
C ILE A 41 -9.25 -0.99 21.90
N VAL A 42 -9.18 -2.30 22.13
CA VAL A 42 -9.89 -2.96 23.23
C VAL A 42 -9.24 -2.66 24.59
N SER A 43 -7.91 -2.70 24.67
CA SER A 43 -7.18 -2.56 25.95
C SER A 43 -6.88 -1.12 26.33
N ARG A 44 -6.78 -0.19 25.36
CA ARG A 44 -6.41 1.22 25.61
C ARG A 44 -7.51 2.21 25.25
N GLY A 45 -8.67 1.75 24.77
CA GLY A 45 -9.81 2.61 24.45
C GLY A 45 -9.57 3.52 23.25
N VAL A 46 -8.68 3.14 22.33
CA VAL A 46 -8.28 3.94 21.17
C VAL A 46 -9.49 4.16 20.26
N SER A 47 -9.76 5.42 19.92
CA SER A 47 -10.86 5.83 19.05
C SER A 47 -10.62 5.38 17.60
N LEU A 48 -11.71 5.22 16.83
CA LEU A 48 -11.63 4.89 15.40
C LEU A 48 -10.79 5.90 14.59
N LEU A 49 -10.76 7.16 15.02
CA LEU A 49 -9.99 8.21 14.38
C LEU A 49 -8.48 8.02 14.61
N GLU A 50 -8.09 7.63 15.82
CA GLU A 50 -6.70 7.27 16.13
C GLU A 50 -6.27 6.02 15.38
N VAL A 51 -7.15 5.03 15.18
CA VAL A 51 -6.86 3.86 14.34
C VAL A 51 -6.57 4.28 12.90
N PHE A 52 -7.39 5.17 12.34
CA PHE A 52 -7.16 5.70 11.00
C PHE A 52 -5.83 6.46 10.89
N LEU A 53 -5.47 7.24 11.91
CA LEU A 53 -4.17 7.91 11.99
C LEU A 53 -3.02 6.91 12.06
N ILE A 54 -3.14 5.86 12.90
CA ILE A 54 -2.14 4.79 12.97
C ILE A 54 -1.98 4.13 11.60
N MET A 55 -3.08 3.79 10.93
CA MET A 55 -3.04 3.20 9.59
C MET A 55 -2.33 4.10 8.58
N THR A 56 -2.57 5.42 8.65
CA THR A 56 -1.93 6.41 7.78
C THR A 56 -0.44 6.58 8.09
N TYR A 57 -0.05 6.57 9.36
CA TYR A 57 1.36 6.71 9.75
C TYR A 57 2.22 5.49 9.41
N ILE A 58 1.61 4.29 9.34
CA ILE A 58 2.33 3.08 8.92
C ILE A 58 2.37 2.91 7.40
N SER A 59 1.47 3.55 6.64
CA SER A 59 1.43 3.43 5.17
C SER A 59 2.77 3.72 4.48
N PRO A 60 3.51 4.81 4.81
CA PRO A 60 4.77 5.12 4.13
C PRO A 60 5.82 4.00 4.26
N SER A 61 5.87 3.34 5.43
CA SER A 61 6.80 2.23 5.66
C SER A 61 6.41 0.96 4.90
N TYR A 62 5.12 0.75 4.64
CA TYR A 62 4.68 -0.38 3.82
C TYR A 62 4.88 -0.09 2.34
N LEU A 63 4.57 1.13 1.90
CA LEU A 63 4.80 1.56 0.52
C LEU A 63 6.29 1.55 0.15
N SER A 64 7.20 1.86 1.06
CA SER A 64 8.64 1.77 0.79
C SER A 64 9.10 0.33 0.46
N LEU A 65 8.37 -0.68 0.95
CA LEU A 65 8.61 -2.10 0.64
C LEU A 65 7.81 -2.55 -0.58
N THR A 66 6.54 -2.18 -0.67
CA THR A 66 5.65 -2.70 -1.71
C THR A 66 5.84 -2.02 -3.06
N ILE A 67 6.32 -0.77 -3.11
CA ILE A 67 6.66 -0.09 -4.37
C ILE A 67 7.77 -0.82 -5.15
N PRO A 68 8.97 -1.08 -4.59
CA PRO A 68 10.01 -1.77 -5.35
C PRO A 68 9.58 -3.19 -5.75
N ILE A 69 8.87 -3.91 -4.89
CA ILE A 69 8.31 -5.23 -5.23
C ILE A 69 7.28 -5.09 -6.36
N GLY A 70 6.41 -4.09 -6.28
CA GLY A 70 5.40 -3.80 -7.29
C GLY A 70 6.02 -3.54 -8.66
N VAL A 71 7.10 -2.75 -8.71
CA VAL A 71 7.86 -2.48 -9.96
C VAL A 71 8.53 -3.74 -10.50
N LEU A 72 9.04 -4.63 -9.64
CA LEU A 72 9.69 -5.88 -10.08
C LEU A 72 8.71 -6.91 -10.63
N VAL A 73 7.48 -6.92 -10.11
CA VAL A 73 6.44 -7.88 -10.49
C VAL A 73 5.66 -7.43 -11.73
N SER A 74 5.51 -6.11 -11.91
CA SER A 74 4.82 -5.49 -13.06
C SER A 74 5.70 -5.45 -14.30
#